data_AF-A0A2V6ZWB8-F1
#
_entry.id   AF-A0A2V6ZWB8-F1
#
_cell.length_a   1.000
_cell.length_b   1.000
_cell.length_c   1.000
_cell.angle_alpha   90.00
_cell.angle_beta   90.00
_cell.angle_gamma   90.00
#
_symmetry.space_group_name_H-M   'P 1'
#
loop_
_entity.id
_entity.type
_entity.pdbx_description
1 polymer ?
#
loop_
_entity_poly.entity_id
_entity_poly.type
_entity_poly.pdbx_seq_one_letter_code
_entity_poly.pdbx_strand_id
1 'polypeptide(L)'
;MGATPRGISPSIGASMRIVVSMLVVLLAVPAMAQQPTAPPTQQAPPRLEPVVVEGVRVPADRTRTDQEASEELSRVPGGTAVIDQTTIEQTRGANLKDVLDFVPGVMIRPRFGAADESQLSIRGSGLRNNFHLRGINVLIDGFIYGQADGFSDFESLELLTTKRIEIYKGANALAYGGYTLGGAINLVTKTGYDAGRVELRSEAGSFGFLKNYIGTGQVYGPVDIYAAFADTELDGYRDHSEQVRRRAYATFGYALPGGTTIRLDLGYTHSEEELPGSLTLQEFRSNPRQQDPSVVQFRQERKPPEPQRASRSPDQESDQHRDERRRLRRGPVRYRADLHGGRRGPRAIRGPRGP
;
A
#
# COMPACT_ATOMS: atom_id res chain seq x y z
N MET A 1 -47.02 39.53 21.52
CA MET A 1 -48.18 38.71 21.12
C MET A 1 -48.63 39.20 19.74
N GLY A 2 -48.60 38.35 18.71
CA GLY A 2 -49.25 38.51 17.38
C GLY A 2 -48.70 39.63 16.47
N ALA A 3 -47.91 39.33 15.44
CA ALA A 3 -48.33 38.85 14.12
C ALA A 3 -48.95 39.94 13.21
N THR A 4 -48.23 40.20 12.10
CA THR A 4 -48.60 40.84 10.81
C THR A 4 -49.84 40.20 10.13
N PRO A 5 -50.30 40.57 8.90
CA PRO A 5 -50.07 41.74 7.99
C PRO A 5 -51.39 42.30 7.35
N ARG A 6 -51.29 43.26 6.41
CA ARG A 6 -52.13 43.58 5.20
C ARG A 6 -51.84 45.05 4.81
N GLY A 7 -51.79 45.55 3.58
CA GLY A 7 -52.14 45.11 2.22
C GLY A 7 -52.68 46.33 1.43
N ILE A 8 -52.25 46.47 0.17
CA ILE A 8 -53.03 47.01 -0.98
C ILE A 8 -53.11 48.56 -1.19
N SER A 9 -52.57 48.99 -2.35
CA SER A 9 -52.80 50.24 -3.14
C SER A 9 -54.22 50.26 -3.77
N PRO A 10 -54.82 51.36 -4.33
CA PRO A 10 -54.21 52.29 -5.29
C PRO A 10 -54.82 53.72 -5.32
N SER A 11 -54.38 54.61 -6.22
CA SER A 11 -55.29 55.51 -6.99
C SER A 11 -54.57 56.45 -7.97
N ILE A 12 -55.17 56.53 -9.18
CA ILE A 12 -55.59 57.72 -9.97
C ILE A 12 -54.48 58.72 -10.39
N GLY A 13 -54.36 59.17 -11.65
CA GLY A 13 -55.14 59.04 -12.87
C GLY A 13 -54.65 60.08 -13.89
N ALA A 14 -55.08 59.91 -15.15
CA ALA A 14 -55.44 60.94 -16.15
C ALA A 14 -54.58 62.22 -16.30
N SER A 15 -54.25 62.77 -17.47
CA SER A 15 -54.58 62.58 -18.88
C SER A 15 -53.86 63.73 -19.63
N MET A 16 -53.78 63.60 -20.96
CA MET A 16 -53.95 64.67 -21.93
C MET A 16 -52.70 65.25 -22.62
N ARG A 17 -52.78 65.11 -23.94
CA ARG A 17 -51.90 65.51 -25.06
C ARG A 17 -51.95 67.02 -25.33
N ILE A 18 -51.19 67.47 -26.35
CA ILE A 18 -51.32 68.70 -27.23
C ILE A 18 -50.19 69.73 -26.95
N VAL A 19 -49.45 70.38 -27.88
CA VAL A 19 -49.36 70.48 -29.36
C VAL A 19 -48.12 71.32 -29.75
N VAL A 20 -47.47 70.96 -30.87
CA VAL A 20 -46.88 71.78 -31.98
C VAL A 20 -45.93 72.97 -31.74
N SER A 21 -44.73 72.81 -32.36
CA SER A 21 -43.87 73.71 -33.16
C SER A 21 -44.04 75.24 -33.13
N MET A 22 -42.92 75.99 -32.98
CA MET A 22 -42.48 77.00 -33.97
C MET A 22 -41.02 77.49 -33.79
N LEU A 23 -40.42 77.70 -34.95
CA LEU A 23 -39.07 78.11 -35.35
C LEU A 23 -38.76 79.60 -35.09
N VAL A 24 -37.58 79.97 -34.57
CA VAL A 24 -36.81 81.19 -34.94
C VAL A 24 -35.30 80.98 -34.74
N VAL A 25 -34.53 81.31 -35.78
CA VAL A 25 -33.07 81.26 -35.91
C VAL A 25 -32.46 82.64 -35.58
N LEU A 26 -31.35 82.71 -34.83
CA LEU A 26 -30.39 83.82 -34.92
C LEU A 26 -28.99 83.51 -34.30
N LEU A 27 -27.97 83.42 -35.18
CA LEU A 27 -26.54 83.86 -35.08
C LEU A 27 -25.77 83.67 -33.74
N ALA A 28 -24.88 82.68 -33.56
CA ALA A 28 -23.50 82.47 -34.07
C ALA A 28 -22.35 83.20 -33.32
N VAL A 29 -21.57 82.45 -32.51
CA VAL A 29 -20.13 82.65 -32.19
C VAL A 29 -19.48 81.26 -32.05
N PRO A 30 -18.29 80.99 -32.62
CA PRO A 30 -17.79 79.63 -32.82
C PRO A 30 -17.06 79.09 -31.58
N ALA A 31 -17.51 77.96 -31.06
CA ALA A 31 -16.70 77.14 -30.16
C ALA A 31 -15.80 76.24 -31.02
N MET A 32 -14.48 76.33 -30.84
CA MET A 32 -13.54 75.40 -31.46
C MET A 32 -13.85 73.98 -30.97
N ALA A 33 -14.43 73.16 -31.85
CA ALA A 33 -14.63 71.75 -31.60
C ALA A 33 -13.28 71.04 -31.62
N GLN A 34 -12.88 70.45 -30.50
CA GLN A 34 -11.81 69.44 -30.45
C GLN A 34 -12.23 68.28 -31.36
N GLN A 35 -11.37 67.91 -32.32
CA GLN A 35 -11.56 66.67 -33.08
C GLN A 35 -11.62 65.49 -32.09
N PRO A 36 -12.63 64.60 -32.18
CA PRO A 36 -12.64 63.39 -31.38
C PRO A 36 -11.46 62.50 -31.80
N THR A 37 -10.50 62.30 -30.90
CA THR A 37 -9.47 61.28 -31.04
C THR A 37 -10.17 59.93 -31.12
N ALA A 38 -9.91 59.16 -32.19
CA ALA A 38 -10.46 57.82 -32.34
C ALA A 38 -10.09 56.94 -31.11
N PRO A 39 -11.03 56.15 -30.56
CA PRO A 39 -10.72 55.26 -29.46
C PRO A 39 -9.66 54.23 -29.91
N PRO A 40 -8.69 53.87 -29.03
CA PRO A 40 -7.70 52.86 -29.36
C PRO A 40 -8.42 51.54 -29.65
N THR A 41 -8.04 50.90 -30.76
CA THR A 41 -8.56 49.59 -31.15
C THR A 41 -8.19 48.58 -30.06
N GLN A 42 -9.15 48.23 -29.19
CA GLN A 42 -8.99 47.13 -28.26
C GLN A 42 -8.89 45.83 -29.07
N GLN A 43 -7.66 45.36 -29.27
CA GLN A 43 -7.42 44.01 -29.77
C GLN A 43 -8.07 43.03 -28.79
N ALA A 44 -9.04 42.27 -29.28
CA ALA A 44 -9.66 41.21 -28.51
C ALA A 44 -8.57 40.25 -27.99
N PRO A 45 -8.64 39.82 -26.72
CA PRO A 45 -7.63 38.91 -26.17
C PRO A 45 -7.52 37.66 -27.05
N PRO A 46 -6.31 37.13 -27.27
CA PRO A 46 -6.12 35.95 -28.11
C PRO A 46 -6.94 34.79 -27.56
N ARG A 47 -7.91 34.32 -28.35
CA ARG A 47 -8.64 33.09 -28.07
C ARG A 47 -7.67 31.93 -28.29
N LEU A 48 -7.22 31.34 -27.19
CA LEU A 48 -6.48 30.07 -27.23
C LEU A 48 -7.42 28.97 -27.72
N GLU A 49 -6.87 28.04 -28.50
CA GLU A 49 -7.64 26.84 -28.88
C GLU A 49 -8.02 26.05 -27.63
N PRO A 50 -9.26 25.58 -27.51
CA PRO A 50 -9.70 24.82 -26.36
C PRO A 50 -8.89 23.52 -26.27
N VAL A 51 -8.15 23.36 -25.17
CA VAL A 51 -7.55 22.08 -24.82
C VAL A 51 -8.69 21.13 -24.49
N VAL A 52 -8.96 20.18 -25.39
CA VAL A 52 -9.93 19.11 -25.15
C VAL A 52 -9.32 18.20 -24.09
N VAL A 53 -9.72 18.41 -22.84
CA VAL A 53 -9.46 17.44 -21.77
C VAL A 53 -10.46 16.30 -21.97
N GLU A 54 -10.09 15.31 -22.77
CA GLU A 54 -10.78 14.02 -22.73
C GLU A 54 -10.51 13.44 -21.35
N GLY A 55 -11.53 13.47 -20.50
CA GLY A 55 -11.49 12.79 -19.22
C GLY A 55 -11.36 11.30 -19.48
N VAL A 56 -10.13 10.80 -19.55
CA VAL A 56 -9.86 9.36 -19.49
C VAL A 56 -10.44 8.91 -18.16
N ARG A 57 -11.54 8.16 -18.20
CA ARG A 57 -12.02 7.45 -17.03
C ARG A 57 -10.92 6.49 -16.64
N VAL A 58 -10.16 6.88 -15.63
CA VAL A 58 -9.22 6.00 -14.97
C VAL A 58 -10.05 4.83 -14.44
N PRO A 59 -9.92 3.62 -15.01
CA PRO A 59 -10.57 2.45 -14.42
C PRO A 59 -10.09 2.34 -12.96
N ALA A 60 -10.91 1.76 -12.09
CA ALA A 60 -10.41 1.38 -10.76
C ALA A 60 -9.07 0.64 -10.96
N ASP A 61 -8.03 1.09 -10.27
CA ASP A 61 -6.61 0.80 -10.55
C ASP A 61 -6.31 -0.65 -10.99
N ARG A 62 -7.04 -1.62 -10.45
CA ARG A 62 -6.93 -3.06 -10.71
C ARG A 62 -7.33 -3.50 -12.13
N THR A 63 -8.35 -2.88 -12.75
CA THR A 63 -8.83 -3.30 -14.08
C THR A 63 -8.06 -2.66 -15.24
N ARG A 64 -7.17 -1.70 -14.95
CA ARG A 64 -6.23 -1.15 -15.94
C ARG A 64 -5.39 -2.27 -16.55
N THR A 65 -5.14 -2.20 -17.84
CA THR A 65 -4.22 -3.12 -18.51
C THR A 65 -2.78 -2.93 -18.00
N ASP A 66 -1.95 -3.96 -18.16
CA ASP A 66 -0.54 -3.89 -17.76
C ASP A 66 0.21 -2.81 -18.54
N GLN A 67 -0.18 -2.56 -19.79
CA GLN A 67 0.38 -1.49 -20.61
C GLN A 67 0.03 -0.11 -20.06
N GLU A 68 -1.24 0.15 -19.74
CA GLU A 68 -1.67 1.44 -19.17
C GLU A 68 -0.95 1.72 -17.84
N ALA A 69 -0.81 0.71 -16.98
CA ALA A 69 -0.08 0.81 -15.72
C ALA A 69 1.41 1.12 -15.97
N SER A 70 2.06 0.43 -16.91
CA SER A 70 3.45 0.68 -17.28
C SER A 70 3.66 2.11 -17.80
N GLU A 71 2.77 2.60 -18.66
CA GLU A 71 2.82 3.98 -19.16
C GLU A 71 2.64 5.00 -18.03
N GLU A 72 1.75 4.75 -17.07
CA GLU A 72 1.59 5.62 -15.90
C GLU A 72 2.83 5.62 -15.00
N LEU A 73 3.36 4.46 -14.65
CA LEU A 73 4.57 4.35 -13.83
C LEU A 73 5.80 4.92 -14.53
N SER A 74 5.84 4.95 -15.87
CA SER A 74 6.89 5.61 -16.64
C SER A 74 6.86 7.14 -16.53
N ARG A 75 5.68 7.73 -16.24
CA ARG A 75 5.51 9.16 -16.01
C ARG A 75 5.91 9.59 -14.60
N VAL A 76 6.02 8.65 -13.67
CA VAL A 76 6.48 8.92 -12.29
C VAL A 76 7.98 9.23 -12.33
N PRO A 77 8.41 10.45 -11.94
CA PRO A 77 9.84 10.77 -11.90
C PRO A 77 10.59 9.82 -10.96
N GLY A 78 11.80 9.41 -11.33
CA GLY A 78 12.63 8.55 -10.49
C GLY A 78 12.56 7.07 -10.85
N GLY A 79 12.68 6.19 -9.85
CA GLY A 79 12.79 4.75 -10.08
C GLY A 79 11.47 4.04 -9.88
N THR A 80 10.88 3.53 -10.95
CA THR A 80 9.73 2.62 -10.91
C THR A 80 10.07 1.31 -11.63
N ALA A 81 9.28 0.27 -11.40
CA ALA A 81 9.26 -0.93 -12.23
C ALA A 81 7.86 -1.55 -12.19
N VAL A 82 7.48 -2.20 -13.28
CA VAL A 82 6.27 -3.02 -13.37
C VAL A 82 6.71 -4.42 -13.78
N ILE A 83 6.14 -5.42 -13.13
CA ILE A 83 6.24 -6.82 -13.54
C ILE A 83 4.83 -7.24 -13.94
N ASP A 84 4.67 -7.55 -15.22
CA ASP A 84 3.39 -7.99 -15.77
C ASP A 84 3.06 -9.45 -15.43
N GLN A 85 1.82 -9.84 -15.73
CA GLN A 85 1.32 -11.17 -15.45
C GLN A 85 2.14 -12.24 -16.15
N THR A 86 2.51 -11.99 -17.41
CA THR A 86 3.24 -12.97 -18.23
C THR A 86 4.62 -13.27 -17.66
N THR A 87 5.29 -12.27 -17.11
CA THR A 87 6.58 -12.42 -16.45
C THR A 87 6.43 -13.23 -15.16
N ILE A 88 5.41 -12.94 -14.35
CA ILE A 88 5.12 -13.72 -13.14
C ILE A 88 4.88 -15.19 -13.50
N GLU A 89 4.06 -15.45 -14.53
CA GLU A 89 3.72 -16.79 -14.97
C GLU A 89 4.90 -17.55 -15.61
N GLN A 90 5.84 -16.85 -16.24
CA GLN A 90 7.08 -17.46 -16.78
C GLN A 90 8.08 -17.84 -15.70
N THR A 91 8.02 -17.21 -14.52
CA THR A 91 8.79 -17.66 -13.36
C THR A 91 8.12 -18.87 -12.70
N ARG A 92 8.83 -19.51 -11.76
CA ARG A 92 8.22 -20.49 -10.86
C ARG A 92 7.04 -19.89 -10.07
N GLY A 93 7.08 -18.58 -9.79
CA GLY A 93 6.00 -17.89 -9.07
C GLY A 93 5.68 -18.53 -7.71
N ALA A 94 6.64 -19.22 -7.07
CA ALA A 94 6.40 -19.89 -5.80
C ALA A 94 6.40 -18.88 -4.64
N ASN A 95 7.21 -17.82 -4.77
CA ASN A 95 7.42 -16.80 -3.75
C ASN A 95 7.92 -15.49 -4.39
N LEU A 96 7.92 -14.40 -3.62
CA LEU A 96 8.36 -13.07 -4.10
C LEU A 96 9.80 -13.06 -4.62
N LYS A 97 10.67 -13.98 -4.15
CA LYS A 97 12.06 -14.04 -4.59
C LYS A 97 12.18 -14.37 -6.08
N ASP A 98 11.37 -15.33 -6.54
CA ASP A 98 11.38 -15.80 -7.91
C ASP A 98 11.06 -14.68 -8.92
N VAL A 99 10.35 -13.64 -8.48
CA VAL A 99 9.90 -12.54 -9.33
C VAL A 99 10.72 -11.26 -9.10
N LEU A 100 10.97 -10.88 -7.86
CA LEU A 100 11.64 -9.61 -7.53
C LEU A 100 13.15 -9.63 -7.75
N ASP A 101 13.79 -10.81 -7.80
CA ASP A 101 15.23 -10.93 -8.07
C ASP A 101 15.68 -10.28 -9.38
N PHE A 102 14.78 -10.21 -10.36
CA PHE A 102 15.05 -9.65 -11.69
C PHE A 102 14.91 -8.12 -11.74
N VAL A 103 14.48 -7.48 -10.65
CA VAL A 103 14.24 -6.04 -10.62
C VAL A 103 15.50 -5.29 -10.16
N PRO A 104 16.07 -4.39 -10.98
CA PRO A 104 17.28 -3.67 -10.61
C PRO A 104 17.12 -2.83 -9.33
N GLY A 105 18.02 -3.03 -8.38
CA GLY A 105 18.04 -2.32 -7.10
C GLY A 105 17.01 -2.82 -6.08
N VAL A 106 16.28 -3.90 -6.39
CA VAL A 106 15.51 -4.67 -5.41
C VAL A 106 16.32 -5.91 -5.06
N MET A 107 16.40 -6.24 -3.78
CA MET A 107 17.07 -7.42 -3.30
C MET A 107 16.16 -8.13 -2.33
N ILE A 108 15.98 -9.43 -2.52
CA ILE A 108 15.21 -10.28 -1.63
C ILE A 108 16.02 -11.52 -1.27
N ARG A 109 16.14 -11.77 0.03
CA ARG A 109 17.00 -12.80 0.59
C ARG A 109 16.20 -13.71 1.52
N PRO A 110 15.88 -14.94 1.09
CA PRO A 110 15.38 -15.99 1.96
C PRO A 110 16.33 -16.22 3.12
N ARG A 111 15.82 -16.39 4.34
CA ARG A 111 16.66 -16.65 5.51
C ARG A 111 17.10 -18.09 5.63
N PHE A 112 16.22 -19.04 5.32
CA PHE A 112 16.47 -20.47 5.54
C PHE A 112 16.42 -21.30 4.26
N GLY A 113 16.55 -20.66 3.10
CA GLY A 113 16.41 -21.31 1.78
C GLY A 113 14.95 -21.46 1.35
N ALA A 114 14.03 -21.51 2.30
CA ALA A 114 12.62 -21.23 2.09
C ALA A 114 12.34 -19.72 2.04
N ALA A 115 11.48 -19.31 1.12
CA ALA A 115 11.39 -17.93 0.66
C ALA A 115 10.41 -17.03 1.43
N ASP A 116 9.77 -17.57 2.45
CA ASP A 116 8.64 -16.96 3.13
C ASP A 116 9.11 -15.98 4.20
N GLU A 117 10.15 -16.34 4.96
CA GLU A 117 10.86 -15.40 5.83
C GLU A 117 12.02 -14.74 5.06
N SER A 118 11.68 -13.82 4.16
CA SER A 118 12.66 -13.10 3.33
C SER A 118 12.96 -11.68 3.80
N GLN A 119 14.24 -11.30 3.76
CA GLN A 119 14.66 -9.91 3.89
C GLN A 119 14.50 -9.21 2.54
N LEU A 120 13.61 -8.22 2.45
CA LEU A 120 13.47 -7.36 1.28
C LEU A 120 14.22 -6.03 1.50
N SER A 121 14.91 -5.58 0.46
CA SER A 121 15.64 -4.30 0.42
C SER A 121 15.47 -3.63 -0.93
N ILE A 122 15.28 -2.31 -0.93
CA ILE A 122 15.29 -1.49 -2.15
C ILE A 122 16.36 -0.44 -1.98
N ARG A 123 17.36 -0.44 -2.87
CA ARG A 123 18.53 0.47 -2.82
C ARG A 123 19.23 0.50 -1.46
N GLY A 124 19.30 -0.65 -0.78
CA GLY A 124 19.98 -0.80 0.51
C GLY A 124 19.14 -0.43 1.74
N SER A 125 17.86 -0.11 1.59
CA SER A 125 16.95 0.06 2.73
C SER A 125 16.80 -1.25 3.51
N GLY A 126 16.63 -1.19 4.82
CA GLY A 126 16.34 -2.39 5.62
C GLY A 126 17.47 -3.40 5.76
N LEU A 127 18.66 -3.19 5.17
CA LEU A 127 19.79 -4.15 5.23
C LEU A 127 20.24 -4.52 6.65
N ARG A 128 20.05 -3.61 7.62
CA ARG A 128 20.41 -3.84 9.02
C ARG A 128 19.41 -4.75 9.76
N ASN A 129 18.20 -4.91 9.23
CA ASN A 129 17.15 -5.71 9.84
C ASN A 129 17.10 -7.07 9.15
N ASN A 130 17.60 -8.11 9.82
CA ASN A 130 17.43 -9.49 9.37
C ASN A 130 16.02 -10.02 9.68
N PHE A 131 15.34 -9.38 10.63
CA PHE A 131 13.97 -9.67 11.02
C PHE A 131 13.12 -8.45 10.75
N HIS A 132 11.98 -8.65 10.10
CA HIS A 132 10.96 -7.63 9.82
C HIS A 132 11.37 -6.63 8.73
N LEU A 133 10.38 -6.27 7.94
CA LEU A 133 10.49 -5.25 6.92
C LEU A 133 10.52 -3.89 7.61
N ARG A 134 11.52 -3.09 7.28
CA ARG A 134 11.60 -1.70 7.73
C ARG A 134 12.01 -0.83 6.57
N GLY A 135 11.25 0.24 6.36
CA GLY A 135 11.53 1.20 5.30
C GLY A 135 10.90 0.85 3.95
N ILE A 136 10.16 -0.25 3.83
CA ILE A 136 9.46 -0.65 2.60
C ILE A 136 8.04 -1.05 2.97
N ASN A 137 7.05 -0.51 2.26
CA ASN A 137 5.67 -0.96 2.38
C ASN A 137 5.38 -2.00 1.31
N VAL A 138 4.74 -3.09 1.71
CA VAL A 138 4.07 -3.99 0.78
C VAL A 138 2.60 -3.63 0.76
N LEU A 139 2.01 -3.61 -0.43
CA LEU A 139 0.63 -3.29 -0.65
C LEU A 139 -0.04 -4.40 -1.46
N ILE A 140 -1.33 -4.59 -1.20
CA ILE A 140 -2.22 -5.35 -2.06
C ILE A 140 -3.29 -4.39 -2.52
N ASP A 141 -3.39 -4.20 -3.84
CA ASP A 141 -4.39 -3.32 -4.45
C ASP A 141 -4.40 -1.89 -3.87
N GLY A 142 -3.21 -1.38 -3.53
CA GLY A 142 -3.03 -0.04 -2.95
C GLY A 142 -3.27 0.06 -1.44
N PHE A 143 -3.69 -1.02 -0.77
CA PHE A 143 -3.81 -1.08 0.68
C PHE A 143 -2.54 -1.63 1.31
N ILE A 144 -2.06 -1.01 2.40
CA ILE A 144 -0.86 -1.48 3.11
C ILE A 144 -1.13 -2.89 3.63
N TYR A 145 -0.32 -3.83 3.16
CA TYR A 145 -0.30 -5.21 3.58
C TYR A 145 0.82 -5.41 4.59
N GLY A 146 0.48 -5.25 5.86
CA GLY A 146 1.42 -5.38 6.96
C GLY A 146 0.80 -4.94 8.28
N GLN A 147 1.52 -5.24 9.36
CA GLN A 147 1.19 -4.82 10.71
C GLN A 147 1.62 -3.37 10.96
N ALA A 148 1.11 -2.77 12.03
CA ALA A 148 1.37 -1.38 12.38
C ALA A 148 2.85 -1.08 12.69
N ASP A 149 3.65 -2.11 12.98
CA ASP A 149 5.09 -2.02 13.21
C ASP A 149 5.93 -2.08 11.91
N GLY A 150 5.27 -2.24 10.76
CA GLY A 150 5.88 -2.38 9.44
C GLY A 150 6.19 -3.83 9.04
N PHE A 151 5.88 -4.83 9.86
CA PHE A 151 6.05 -6.23 9.51
C PHE A 151 5.02 -6.66 8.47
N SER A 152 5.47 -7.23 7.35
CA SER A 152 4.61 -7.91 6.39
C SER A 152 5.04 -9.36 6.30
N ASP A 153 4.04 -10.22 6.29
CA ASP A 153 4.22 -11.64 6.08
C ASP A 153 4.16 -11.93 4.58
N PHE A 154 5.19 -12.54 4.00
CA PHE A 154 5.21 -12.88 2.58
C PHE A 154 4.60 -14.26 2.29
N GLU A 155 4.47 -15.11 3.30
CA GLU A 155 4.04 -16.51 3.16
C GLU A 155 2.56 -16.60 2.73
N SER A 156 1.80 -15.59 3.09
CA SER A 156 0.39 -15.38 2.75
C SER A 156 0.14 -14.85 1.34
N LEU A 157 1.17 -14.40 0.62
CA LEU A 157 1.02 -13.86 -0.73
C LEU A 157 1.10 -14.97 -1.78
N GLU A 158 0.04 -15.14 -2.57
CA GLU A 158 0.05 -16.00 -3.77
C GLU A 158 0.32 -15.16 -5.02
N LEU A 159 1.41 -15.43 -5.72
CA LEU A 159 1.79 -14.68 -6.91
C LEU A 159 0.95 -15.03 -8.13
N LEU A 160 0.43 -16.26 -8.23
CA LEU A 160 -0.41 -16.65 -9.36
C LEU A 160 -1.79 -15.96 -9.34
N THR A 161 -2.21 -15.41 -8.20
CA THR A 161 -3.40 -14.55 -8.12
C THR A 161 -3.10 -13.08 -8.37
N THR A 162 -1.82 -12.74 -8.59
CA THR A 162 -1.37 -11.38 -8.88
C THR A 162 -1.36 -11.17 -10.39
N LYS A 163 -2.04 -10.10 -10.84
CA LYS A 163 -2.01 -9.63 -12.23
C LYS A 163 -0.68 -8.95 -12.52
N ARG A 164 -0.25 -8.03 -11.66
CA ARG A 164 1.02 -7.32 -11.84
C ARG A 164 1.59 -6.88 -10.51
N ILE A 165 2.90 -6.64 -10.50
CA ILE A 165 3.61 -6.07 -9.36
C ILE A 165 4.17 -4.71 -9.75
N GLU A 166 3.74 -3.68 -9.05
CA GLU A 166 4.20 -2.31 -9.21
C GLU A 166 5.22 -1.98 -8.12
N ILE A 167 6.35 -1.40 -8.50
CA ILE A 167 7.47 -1.14 -7.58
C ILE A 167 7.82 0.33 -7.65
N TYR A 168 7.67 1.02 -6.52
CA TYR A 168 7.99 2.42 -6.34
C TYR A 168 9.26 2.53 -5.49
N LYS A 169 10.37 2.99 -6.06
CA LYS A 169 11.67 3.00 -5.38
C LYS A 169 11.89 4.35 -4.66
N GLY A 170 12.30 4.28 -3.40
CA GLY A 170 12.61 5.45 -2.57
C GLY A 170 11.42 6.40 -2.40
N ALA A 171 11.64 7.69 -2.63
CA ALA A 171 10.65 8.75 -2.40
C ALA A 171 9.36 8.62 -3.23
N ASN A 172 9.36 7.80 -4.29
CA ASN A 172 8.17 7.53 -5.10
C ASN A 172 7.07 6.82 -4.29
N ALA A 173 7.42 6.23 -3.14
CA ALA A 173 6.49 5.57 -2.25
C ALA A 173 5.89 6.49 -1.17
N LEU A 174 6.22 7.78 -1.12
CA LEU A 174 5.73 8.71 -0.08
C LEU A 174 4.20 8.74 0.02
N ALA A 175 3.51 8.59 -1.11
CA ALA A 175 2.04 8.53 -1.18
C ALA A 175 1.45 7.36 -0.37
N TYR A 176 2.22 6.29 -0.19
CA TYR A 176 1.83 5.06 0.51
C TYR A 176 2.29 5.02 1.98
N GLY A 177 2.91 6.09 2.48
CA GLY A 177 3.24 6.25 3.89
C GLY A 177 4.63 6.85 4.15
N GLY A 178 4.75 7.62 5.23
CA GLY A 178 5.98 8.34 5.59
C GLY A 178 7.16 7.48 6.07
N TYR A 179 6.93 6.18 6.31
CA TYR A 179 7.97 5.24 6.78
C TYR A 179 8.60 4.41 5.65
N THR A 180 8.44 4.82 4.38
CA THR A 180 8.86 4.08 3.16
C THR A 180 10.15 4.61 2.50
N LEU A 181 11.19 4.90 3.28
CA LEU A 181 12.43 5.47 2.73
C LEU A 181 13.09 4.61 1.63
N GLY A 182 12.86 3.29 1.65
CA GLY A 182 13.29 2.35 0.62
C GLY A 182 12.34 2.27 -0.56
N GLY A 183 11.04 2.44 -0.34
CA GLY A 183 10.03 2.37 -1.39
C GLY A 183 8.76 1.62 -0.98
N ALA A 184 8.02 1.21 -1.99
CA ALA A 184 6.81 0.41 -1.87
C ALA A 184 6.72 -0.63 -3.00
N ILE A 185 6.10 -1.76 -2.70
CA ILE A 185 5.75 -2.79 -3.68
C ILE A 185 4.24 -3.02 -3.59
N ASN A 186 3.52 -2.85 -4.68
CA ASN A 186 2.09 -3.04 -4.76
C ASN A 186 1.77 -4.26 -5.64
N LEU A 187 1.13 -5.27 -5.05
CA LEU A 187 0.62 -6.43 -5.75
C LEU A 187 -0.81 -6.13 -6.18
N VAL A 188 -1.02 -6.03 -7.48
CA VAL A 188 -2.35 -5.83 -8.05
C VAL A 188 -2.91 -7.20 -8.39
N THR A 189 -4.02 -7.56 -7.76
CA THR A 189 -4.61 -8.90 -7.89
C THR A 189 -5.46 -9.05 -9.15
N LYS A 190 -5.55 -10.28 -9.67
CA LYS A 190 -6.38 -10.65 -10.82
C LYS A 190 -7.87 -10.42 -10.51
N THR A 191 -8.61 -10.06 -11.56
CA THR A 191 -10.07 -9.93 -11.53
C THR A 191 -10.73 -10.87 -12.54
N GLY A 192 -12.06 -10.90 -12.60
CA GLY A 192 -12.77 -11.69 -13.62
C GLY A 192 -12.48 -11.24 -15.07
N TYR A 193 -11.87 -10.08 -15.26
CA TYR A 193 -11.43 -9.55 -16.56
C TYR A 193 -10.07 -10.09 -17.02
N ASP A 194 -9.22 -10.52 -16.09
CA ASP A 194 -7.82 -10.87 -16.34
C ASP A 194 -7.57 -12.37 -16.32
N ALA A 195 -8.37 -13.09 -15.54
CA ALA A 195 -8.21 -14.53 -15.36
C ALA A 195 -8.95 -15.34 -16.43
N GLY A 196 -8.36 -16.48 -16.80
CA GLY A 196 -9.01 -17.46 -17.67
C GLY A 196 -10.22 -18.12 -17.00
N ARG A 197 -11.12 -18.70 -17.81
CA ARG A 197 -12.29 -19.45 -17.31
C ARG A 197 -11.87 -20.59 -16.38
N VAL A 198 -10.77 -21.25 -16.71
CA VAL A 198 -10.13 -22.27 -15.89
C VAL A 198 -8.62 -22.12 -16.08
N GLU A 199 -7.91 -21.91 -15.00
CA GLU A 199 -6.46 -21.89 -14.92
C GLU A 199 -6.03 -23.09 -14.07
N LEU A 200 -5.16 -23.93 -14.62
CA LEU A 200 -4.60 -25.08 -13.90
C LEU A 200 -3.09 -25.03 -14.05
N ARG A 201 -2.40 -25.16 -12.92
CA ARG A 201 -0.95 -25.20 -12.89
C ARG A 201 -0.50 -26.20 -11.84
N SER A 202 0.40 -27.08 -12.23
CA SER A 202 1.02 -28.05 -11.34
C SER A 202 2.52 -28.03 -11.62
N GLU A 203 3.31 -27.93 -10.57
CA GLU A 203 4.77 -27.86 -10.63
C GLU A 203 5.36 -28.82 -9.62
N ALA A 204 6.37 -29.56 -10.04
CA ALA A 204 7.16 -30.42 -9.15
C ALA A 204 8.64 -30.06 -9.30
N GLY A 205 9.40 -30.19 -8.22
CA GLY A 205 10.82 -29.79 -8.19
C GLY A 205 11.65 -30.61 -7.21
N SER A 206 12.92 -30.23 -7.09
CA SER A 206 13.81 -30.83 -6.09
C SER A 206 13.32 -30.54 -4.66
N PHE A 207 13.79 -31.35 -3.71
CA PHE A 207 13.52 -31.18 -2.28
C PHE A 207 12.02 -31.26 -1.92
N GLY A 208 11.32 -32.20 -2.55
CA GLY A 208 9.89 -32.43 -2.29
C GLY A 208 8.97 -31.29 -2.74
N PHE A 209 9.45 -30.36 -3.58
CA PHE A 209 8.63 -29.25 -4.03
C PHE A 209 7.46 -29.74 -4.89
N LEU A 210 6.25 -29.45 -4.46
CA LEU A 210 5.02 -29.66 -5.23
C LEU A 210 4.11 -28.43 -5.05
N LYS A 211 3.70 -27.82 -6.16
CA LYS A 211 2.72 -26.72 -6.15
C LYS A 211 1.58 -27.05 -7.08
N ASN A 212 0.36 -26.97 -6.58
CA ASN A 212 -0.86 -27.09 -7.36
C ASN A 212 -1.67 -25.80 -7.23
N TYR A 213 -2.14 -25.30 -8.36
CA TYR A 213 -2.93 -24.08 -8.45
C TYR A 213 -4.12 -24.31 -9.37
N ILE A 214 -5.28 -23.85 -8.90
CA ILE A 214 -6.51 -23.79 -9.68
C ILE A 214 -7.10 -22.39 -9.54
N GLY A 215 -7.45 -21.79 -10.68
CA GLY A 215 -8.07 -20.48 -10.75
C GLY A 215 -9.25 -20.49 -11.72
N THR A 216 -10.20 -19.60 -11.50
CA THR A 216 -11.30 -19.35 -12.42
C THR A 216 -11.72 -17.90 -12.33
N GLY A 217 -11.84 -17.24 -13.48
CA GLY A 217 -12.31 -15.87 -13.60
C GLY A 217 -13.36 -15.74 -14.69
N GLN A 218 -14.38 -14.92 -14.44
CA GLN A 218 -15.38 -14.60 -15.44
C GLN A 218 -16.12 -13.29 -15.15
N VAL A 219 -16.51 -12.61 -16.25
CA VAL A 219 -17.44 -11.48 -16.25
C VAL A 219 -18.84 -11.94 -16.71
N TYR A 220 -19.86 -11.54 -15.96
CA TYR A 220 -21.28 -11.76 -16.22
C TYR A 220 -22.02 -10.42 -16.20
N GLY A 221 -22.05 -9.73 -17.34
CA GLY A 221 -22.68 -8.40 -17.44
C GLY A 221 -21.99 -7.39 -16.51
N PRO A 222 -22.68 -6.81 -15.51
CA PRO A 222 -22.07 -5.88 -14.56
C PRO A 222 -21.26 -6.57 -13.44
N VAL A 223 -21.31 -7.89 -13.33
CA VAL A 223 -20.63 -8.65 -12.28
C VAL A 223 -19.32 -9.22 -12.82
N ASP A 224 -18.22 -9.13 -12.08
CA ASP A 224 -17.03 -9.94 -12.32
C ASP A 224 -16.66 -10.75 -11.08
N ILE A 225 -16.23 -11.99 -11.30
CA ILE A 225 -15.87 -12.92 -10.24
C ILE A 225 -14.52 -13.53 -10.60
N TYR A 226 -13.65 -13.64 -9.61
CA TYR A 226 -12.45 -14.45 -9.71
C TYR A 226 -12.24 -15.20 -8.40
N ALA A 227 -11.83 -16.46 -8.49
CA ALA A 227 -11.49 -17.29 -7.35
C ALA A 227 -10.32 -18.20 -7.71
N ALA A 228 -9.45 -18.43 -6.74
CA ALA A 228 -8.31 -19.32 -6.90
C ALA A 228 -7.95 -20.01 -5.58
N PHE A 229 -7.33 -21.17 -5.71
CA PHE A 229 -6.76 -21.95 -4.63
C PHE A 229 -5.37 -22.44 -5.05
N ALA A 230 -4.43 -22.36 -4.11
CA ALA A 230 -3.07 -22.84 -4.26
C ALA A 230 -2.69 -23.70 -3.06
N ASP A 231 -2.06 -24.84 -3.33
CA ASP A 231 -1.47 -25.74 -2.35
C ASP A 231 0.00 -25.93 -2.70
N THR A 232 0.90 -25.68 -1.76
CA THR A 232 2.35 -25.75 -1.97
C THR A 232 2.99 -26.52 -0.82
N GLU A 233 3.69 -27.59 -1.17
CA GLU A 233 4.47 -28.43 -0.26
C GLU A 233 5.95 -28.37 -0.66
N LEU A 234 6.82 -28.43 0.34
CA LEU A 234 8.27 -28.41 0.16
C LEU A 234 8.95 -29.08 1.37
N ASP A 235 9.62 -30.22 1.16
CA ASP A 235 10.42 -30.88 2.22
C ASP A 235 11.65 -30.05 2.61
N GLY A 236 12.20 -29.32 1.64
CA GLY A 236 13.31 -28.39 1.84
C GLY A 236 14.71 -29.02 1.73
N TYR A 237 15.73 -28.16 1.60
CA TYR A 237 17.12 -28.60 1.40
C TYR A 237 17.80 -29.08 2.69
N ARG A 238 17.36 -28.56 3.84
CA ARG A 238 17.96 -28.81 5.15
C ARG A 238 17.02 -29.68 5.99
N ASP A 239 17.58 -30.36 6.98
CA ASP A 239 16.78 -31.02 8.00
C ASP A 239 15.94 -29.95 8.73
N HIS A 240 14.69 -30.29 9.06
CA HIS A 240 13.73 -29.40 9.72
C HIS A 240 13.45 -28.11 8.92
N SER A 241 13.18 -28.27 7.62
CA SER A 241 12.82 -27.18 6.71
C SER A 241 11.57 -27.44 5.87
N GLU A 242 10.70 -28.35 6.34
CA GLU A 242 9.43 -28.67 5.70
C GLU A 242 8.47 -27.47 5.72
N GLN A 243 7.72 -27.28 4.64
CA GLN A 243 6.72 -26.25 4.52
C GLN A 243 5.46 -26.73 3.80
N VAL A 244 4.31 -26.34 4.34
CA VAL A 244 2.99 -26.57 3.75
C VAL A 244 2.21 -25.27 3.75
N ARG A 245 1.73 -24.85 2.58
CA ARG A 245 0.94 -23.63 2.41
C ARG A 245 -0.31 -23.88 1.59
N ARG A 246 -1.45 -23.46 2.14
CA ARG A 246 -2.74 -23.46 1.46
C ARG A 246 -3.30 -22.05 1.43
N ARG A 247 -3.53 -21.54 0.23
CA ARG A 247 -4.00 -20.17 0.01
C ARG A 247 -5.25 -20.20 -0.85
N ALA A 248 -6.29 -19.52 -0.42
CA ALA A 248 -7.47 -19.28 -1.23
C ALA A 248 -7.69 -17.78 -1.35
N TYR A 249 -8.08 -17.33 -2.53
CA TYR A 249 -8.42 -15.95 -2.79
C TYR A 249 -9.67 -15.89 -3.65
N ALA A 250 -10.59 -14.99 -3.32
CA ALA A 250 -11.77 -14.72 -4.12
C ALA A 250 -12.06 -13.23 -4.14
N THR A 251 -12.52 -12.74 -5.28
CA THR A 251 -12.93 -11.35 -5.46
C THR A 251 -14.22 -11.29 -6.26
N PHE A 252 -15.10 -10.38 -5.85
CA PHE A 252 -16.41 -10.15 -6.44
C PHE A 252 -16.54 -8.66 -6.73
N GLY A 253 -16.64 -8.29 -8.00
CA GLY A 253 -16.88 -6.92 -8.45
C GLY A 253 -18.29 -6.72 -8.99
N TYR A 254 -18.87 -5.56 -8.71
CA TYR A 254 -20.16 -5.14 -9.23
C TYR A 254 -20.08 -3.71 -9.77
N ALA A 255 -20.25 -3.57 -11.09
CA ALA A 255 -20.30 -2.29 -11.78
C ALA A 255 -21.70 -1.66 -11.68
N LEU A 256 -21.78 -0.52 -11.00
CA LEU A 256 -22.98 0.29 -10.90
C LEU A 256 -23.14 1.21 -12.12
N PRO A 257 -24.38 1.55 -12.50
CA PRO A 257 -24.64 2.64 -13.43
C PRO A 257 -23.94 3.93 -12.97
N GLY A 258 -23.28 4.63 -13.90
CA GLY A 258 -22.52 5.85 -13.58
C GLY A 258 -21.01 5.65 -13.44
N GLY A 259 -20.50 4.42 -13.56
CA GLY A 259 -19.06 4.12 -13.63
C GLY A 259 -18.40 3.77 -12.29
N THR A 260 -19.17 3.70 -11.21
CA THR A 260 -18.70 3.22 -9.90
C THR A 260 -18.63 1.70 -9.89
N THR A 261 -17.57 1.13 -9.33
CA THR A 261 -17.45 -0.32 -9.10
C THR A 261 -17.30 -0.58 -7.60
N ILE A 262 -18.09 -1.50 -7.05
CA ILE A 262 -17.94 -2.01 -5.69
C ILE A 262 -17.23 -3.37 -5.78
N ARG A 263 -16.24 -3.60 -4.92
CA ARG A 263 -15.52 -4.88 -4.88
C ARG A 263 -15.41 -5.42 -3.45
N LEU A 264 -15.55 -6.73 -3.32
CA LEU A 264 -15.31 -7.50 -2.10
C LEU A 264 -14.17 -8.48 -2.37
N ASP A 265 -13.14 -8.44 -1.53
CA ASP A 265 -12.00 -9.36 -1.59
C ASP A 265 -11.97 -10.24 -0.34
N LEU A 266 -11.75 -11.54 -0.54
CA LEU A 266 -11.67 -12.55 0.50
C LEU A 266 -10.37 -13.33 0.31
N GLY A 267 -9.56 -13.40 1.36
CA GLY A 267 -8.32 -14.17 1.39
C GLY A 267 -8.32 -15.15 2.55
N TYR A 268 -7.75 -16.33 2.32
CA TYR A 268 -7.46 -17.33 3.33
C TYR A 268 -6.04 -17.84 3.13
N THR A 269 -5.30 -17.95 4.22
CA THR A 269 -3.95 -18.53 4.24
C THR A 269 -3.85 -19.45 5.44
N HIS A 270 -3.34 -20.66 5.20
CA HIS A 270 -2.83 -21.57 6.20
C HIS A 270 -1.38 -21.89 5.85
N SER A 271 -0.47 -21.70 6.80
CA SER A 271 0.96 -21.94 6.62
C SER A 271 1.49 -22.73 7.82
N GLU A 272 2.21 -23.80 7.55
CA GLU A 272 2.98 -24.58 8.50
C GLU A 272 4.42 -24.64 8.00
N GLU A 273 5.38 -24.23 8.82
CA GLU A 273 6.78 -24.14 8.41
C GLU A 273 7.71 -24.59 9.55
N GLU A 274 8.67 -25.44 9.20
CA GLU A 274 9.80 -25.78 10.04
C GLU A 274 10.99 -24.86 9.71
N LEU A 275 11.60 -24.29 10.74
CA LEU A 275 12.67 -23.30 10.58
C LEU A 275 14.00 -23.92 11.02
N PRO A 276 14.91 -24.27 10.09
CA PRO A 276 16.12 -25.02 10.40
C PRO A 276 17.20 -24.20 11.13
N GLY A 277 16.94 -22.92 11.44
CA GLY A 277 17.87 -22.05 12.16
C GLY A 277 19.17 -21.74 11.40
N SER A 278 20.09 -21.05 12.09
CA SER A 278 21.37 -20.60 11.50
C SER A 278 22.50 -21.56 11.87
N LEU A 279 23.49 -21.73 10.98
CA LEU A 279 24.69 -22.51 11.29
C LEU A 279 25.89 -21.59 11.49
N THR A 280 26.78 -21.97 12.41
CA THR A 280 28.14 -21.41 12.45
C THR A 280 28.92 -21.83 11.21
N LEU A 281 30.03 -21.12 10.92
CA LEU A 281 30.88 -21.46 9.78
C LEU A 281 31.45 -22.87 9.86
N GLN A 282 31.76 -23.36 11.07
CA GLN A 282 32.28 -24.71 11.29
C GLN A 282 31.21 -25.76 10.97
N GLU A 283 30.01 -25.59 11.51
CA GLU A 283 28.85 -26.46 11.28
C GLU A 283 28.46 -26.52 9.79
N PHE A 284 28.40 -25.37 9.11
CA PHE A 284 28.11 -25.31 7.67
C PHE A 284 29.15 -26.08 6.85
N ARG A 285 30.43 -25.99 7.21
CA ARG A 285 31.52 -26.71 6.52
C ARG A 285 31.49 -28.21 6.79
N SER A 286 31.02 -28.65 7.96
CA SER A 286 30.91 -30.08 8.27
C SER A 286 29.67 -30.71 7.63
N ASN A 287 28.52 -30.06 7.73
CA ASN A 287 27.27 -30.51 7.12
C ASN A 287 26.36 -29.29 6.85
N PRO A 288 26.27 -28.80 5.61
CA PRO A 288 25.42 -27.65 5.28
C PRO A 288 23.91 -27.98 5.30
N ARG A 289 23.53 -29.27 5.39
CA ARG A 289 22.13 -29.71 5.44
C ARG A 289 21.55 -29.83 6.84
N GLN A 290 22.38 -29.89 7.88
CA GLN A 290 21.87 -30.02 9.24
C GLN A 290 21.05 -28.78 9.66
N GLN A 291 20.09 -28.99 10.56
CA GLN A 291 19.47 -27.92 11.31
C GLN A 291 20.42 -27.34 12.38
N ASP A 292 20.12 -26.14 12.84
CA ASP A 292 20.72 -25.57 14.04
C ASP A 292 20.43 -26.50 15.24
N PRO A 293 21.46 -27.03 15.92
CA PRO A 293 21.28 -27.97 17.03
C PRO A 293 20.42 -27.42 18.18
N SER A 294 20.28 -26.09 18.31
CA SER A 294 19.48 -25.45 19.35
C SER A 294 17.98 -25.40 19.04
N VAL A 295 17.56 -25.58 17.78
CA VAL A 295 16.14 -25.49 17.37
C VAL A 295 15.27 -26.58 18.00
N VAL A 296 15.85 -27.75 18.30
CA VAL A 296 15.15 -28.85 18.99
C VAL A 296 14.64 -28.42 20.38
N GLN A 297 15.17 -27.34 20.97
CA GLN A 297 14.74 -26.85 22.28
C GLN A 297 13.52 -25.91 22.24
N PHE A 298 13.11 -25.40 21.07
CA PHE A 298 12.04 -24.42 20.95
C PHE A 298 11.13 -24.71 19.75
N ARG A 299 10.08 -25.52 19.94
CA ARG A 299 8.95 -25.57 18.98
C ARG A 299 8.24 -24.20 19.00
N GLN A 300 8.51 -23.35 18.02
CA GLN A 300 7.78 -22.09 17.83
C GLN A 300 6.61 -22.32 16.88
N GLU A 301 5.39 -22.45 17.41
CA GLU A 301 4.17 -22.35 16.61
C GLU A 301 3.85 -20.86 16.40
N ARG A 302 3.92 -20.39 15.15
CA ARG A 302 3.41 -19.06 14.78
C ARG A 302 1.95 -19.20 14.36
N LYS A 303 1.02 -18.69 15.16
CA LYS A 303 -0.39 -18.63 14.77
C LYS A 303 -0.64 -17.38 13.91
N PRO A 304 -1.38 -17.49 12.79
CA PRO A 304 -1.78 -16.32 12.03
C PRO A 304 -2.63 -15.37 12.91
N PRO A 305 -2.63 -14.06 12.63
CA PRO A 305 -3.41 -13.11 13.41
C PRO A 305 -4.90 -13.47 13.32
N GLU A 306 -5.53 -13.70 14.47
CA GLU A 306 -6.98 -13.84 14.54
C GLU A 306 -7.63 -12.55 14.01
N PRO A 307 -8.73 -12.65 13.23
CA PRO A 307 -9.50 -11.47 12.87
C PRO A 307 -9.93 -10.80 14.18
N GLN A 308 -9.47 -9.55 14.39
CA GLN A 308 -9.79 -8.79 15.58
C GLN A 308 -11.31 -8.65 15.68
N ARG A 309 -11.94 -9.51 16.49
CA ARG A 309 -13.31 -9.29 16.91
C ARG A 309 -13.28 -8.00 17.73
N ALA A 310 -13.99 -6.99 17.26
CA ALA A 310 -14.32 -5.81 18.04
C ALA A 310 -15.29 -6.20 19.18
N SER A 311 -14.85 -7.03 20.12
CA SER A 311 -15.53 -7.20 21.40
C SER A 311 -15.01 -6.11 22.33
N ARG A 312 -15.60 -4.92 22.24
CA ARG A 312 -15.62 -4.01 23.39
C ARG A 312 -16.53 -4.64 24.43
N SER A 313 -15.95 -5.35 25.40
CA SER A 313 -16.63 -5.71 26.64
C SER A 313 -16.83 -4.41 27.46
N PRO A 314 -18.06 -4.04 27.85
CA PRO A 314 -18.34 -2.81 28.60
C PRO A 314 -17.74 -2.77 30.01
N ASP A 315 -17.20 -3.87 30.51
CA ASP A 315 -16.93 -4.03 31.95
C ASP A 315 -15.52 -3.57 32.39
N GLN A 316 -14.61 -3.27 31.46
CA GLN A 316 -13.22 -2.91 31.81
C GLN A 316 -13.00 -1.44 32.20
N GLU A 317 -13.99 -0.56 32.02
CA GLU A 317 -13.84 0.88 32.31
C GLU A 317 -14.09 1.22 33.79
N SER A 318 -14.64 0.30 34.57
CA SER A 318 -15.04 0.56 35.96
C SER A 318 -13.93 0.36 37.00
N ASP A 319 -12.89 -0.42 36.70
CA ASP A 319 -11.82 -0.73 37.65
C ASP A 319 -10.64 0.26 37.59
N GLN A 320 -10.37 0.88 36.44
CA GLN A 320 -9.25 1.84 36.32
C GLN A 320 -9.49 3.13 37.13
N HIS A 321 -10.75 3.55 37.31
CA HIS A 321 -11.08 4.72 38.13
C HIS A 321 -11.12 4.46 39.64
N ARG A 322 -11.13 3.19 40.08
CA ARG A 322 -11.15 2.85 41.50
C ARG A 322 -9.75 2.82 42.11
N ASP A 323 -8.73 2.51 41.32
CA ASP A 323 -7.35 2.39 41.77
C ASP A 323 -6.59 3.72 41.85
N GLU A 324 -6.91 4.70 41.00
CA GLU A 324 -6.30 6.04 41.08
C GLU A 324 -6.71 6.79 42.36
N ARG A 325 -7.93 6.58 42.86
CA ARG A 325 -8.39 7.20 44.13
C ARG A 325 -7.70 6.61 45.37
N ARG A 326 -7.12 5.41 45.28
CA ARG A 326 -6.36 4.79 46.38
C ARG A 326 -4.89 5.24 46.42
N ARG A 327 -4.32 5.67 45.30
CA ARG A 327 -2.90 6.08 45.21
C ARG A 327 -2.62 7.49 45.73
N LEU A 328 -3.62 8.37 45.81
CA LEU A 328 -3.47 9.75 46.29
C LEU A 328 -3.47 9.91 47.83
N ARG A 329 -3.49 8.81 48.61
CA ARG A 329 -3.56 8.85 50.09
C ARG A 329 -2.31 8.37 50.83
N ARG A 330 -1.21 8.06 50.15
CA ARG A 330 0.04 7.67 50.82
C ARG A 330 1.16 8.65 50.49
N GLY A 331 1.63 9.34 51.53
CA GLY A 331 2.68 10.36 51.46
C GLY A 331 4.05 9.82 51.02
N PRO A 332 5.05 10.70 50.90
CA PRO A 332 6.24 10.45 50.11
C PRO A 332 7.19 9.42 50.75
N VAL A 333 7.58 8.41 49.97
CA VAL A 333 8.61 7.44 50.32
C VAL A 333 9.98 8.01 49.93
N ARG A 334 10.87 8.19 50.91
CA ARG A 334 12.27 8.59 50.70
C ARG A 334 13.09 7.40 50.21
N TYR A 335 13.83 7.56 49.11
CA TYR A 335 14.89 6.63 48.71
C TYR A 335 16.24 7.13 49.23
N ARG A 336 16.99 6.23 49.88
CA ARG A 336 18.37 6.43 50.37
C ARG A 336 19.31 5.76 49.37
N ALA A 337 20.26 6.51 48.83
CA ALA A 337 21.32 5.99 47.97
C ALA A 337 22.59 5.80 48.79
N ASP A 338 23.01 4.55 49.00
CA ASP A 338 24.29 4.23 49.61
C ASP A 338 25.36 4.09 48.51
N LEU A 339 26.31 5.01 48.52
CA LEU A 339 27.55 4.96 47.74
C LEU A 339 28.59 4.15 48.51
N HIS A 340 29.14 3.09 47.91
CA HIS A 340 30.37 2.46 48.38
C HIS A 340 31.49 2.70 47.36
N GLY A 341 32.48 3.48 47.81
CA GLY A 341 33.70 3.78 47.07
C GLY A 341 34.78 2.72 47.29
N GLY A 342 35.52 2.42 46.22
CA GLY A 342 36.73 1.62 46.26
C GLY A 342 37.71 2.06 45.18
N ARG A 343 38.64 2.96 45.54
CA ARG A 343 39.84 3.29 44.76
C ARG A 343 40.97 2.36 45.18
N ARG A 344 41.63 1.67 44.25
CA ARG A 344 43.11 1.47 44.19
C ARG A 344 43.56 1.21 42.74
N GLY A 345 44.68 1.83 42.37
CA GLY A 345 45.20 1.99 41.01
C GLY A 345 46.03 0.82 40.42
N PRO A 346 46.85 1.08 39.38
CA PRO A 346 47.17 0.11 38.32
C PRO A 346 48.45 -0.70 38.57
N ARG A 347 48.50 -1.94 38.04
CA ARG A 347 49.73 -2.71 37.84
C ARG A 347 49.76 -3.32 36.44
N ALA A 348 50.82 -3.00 35.71
CA ALA A 348 51.30 -3.72 34.53
C ALA A 348 52.03 -5.02 34.95
N ILE A 349 52.17 -5.98 34.00
CA ILE A 349 53.21 -7.03 33.81
C ILE A 349 52.54 -8.19 33.03
N ARG A 350 52.80 -8.30 31.71
CA ARG A 350 53.76 -9.23 31.04
C ARG A 350 53.15 -10.63 30.77
N GLY A 351 52.96 -10.97 29.49
CA GLY A 351 52.41 -12.27 29.06
C GLY A 351 53.45 -13.41 29.03
N PRO A 352 53.09 -14.58 28.48
CA PRO A 352 54.06 -15.54 27.98
C PRO A 352 53.86 -15.89 26.49
N ARG A 353 55.00 -16.12 25.83
CA ARG A 353 55.17 -16.73 24.50
C ARG A 353 55.20 -18.26 24.64
N GLY A 354 54.55 -18.95 23.71
CA GLY A 354 54.93 -20.28 23.17
C GLY A 354 54.82 -21.50 24.10
N PRO A 355 55.07 -22.71 23.57
CA PRO A 355 55.53 -23.06 22.22
C PRO A 355 54.44 -23.05 21.13
#